data_AF-A0A3L7X853-F1
#
_entry.id   AF-A0A3L7X853-F1
#
_cell.length_a   1.000
_cell.length_b   1.000
_cell.length_c   1.000
_cell.angle_alpha   90.00
_cell.angle_beta   90.00
_cell.angle_gamma   90.00
#
_symmetry.space_group_name_H-M   'P 1'
#
loop_
_entity.id
_entity.type
_entity.pdbx_description
1 polymer ?
#
loop_
_entity_poly.entity_id
_entity_poly.type
_entity_poly.pdbx_seq_one_letter_code
_entity_poly.pdbx_strand_id
1 'polypeptide(L)'
;MLADAAMPVVAASTARLATTSNLYARPARASDLVAVIPAGHDARVLGRTEDAAWLRVVYPPQSSLEGWVPRANFVTAGLPDLASVPALAAEVAASGTSASAAAEADALPDLTVASADVQPNGNLSVRITNEGRAAFAGRVGLQVAGADGEILGVLEVDLTDRPLATGRSASVNTGVEVRSSGLFVIEIDRGNRVKESSEVNNVRRVLLVGAGGAR
;
A
#
# COMPACT_ATOMS: atom_id res chain seq x y z
N MET A 1 -13.12 -19.87 -43.30
CA MET A 1 -13.25 -18.42 -43.54
C MET A 1 -14.38 -17.93 -42.65
N LEU A 2 -14.30 -16.94 -41.76
CA LEU A 2 -13.39 -15.87 -41.31
C LEU A 2 -14.03 -15.44 -39.95
N ALA A 3 -13.41 -14.87 -38.93
CA ALA A 3 -12.06 -14.46 -38.60
C ALA A 3 -11.95 -14.46 -37.07
N ASP A 4 -10.82 -14.91 -36.55
CA ASP A 4 -10.43 -14.73 -35.15
C ASP A 4 -10.23 -13.23 -34.93
N ALA A 5 -11.08 -12.61 -34.13
CA ALA A 5 -10.96 -11.19 -33.78
C ALA A 5 -9.79 -11.04 -32.80
N ALA A 6 -8.58 -11.02 -33.35
CA ALA A 6 -7.37 -10.69 -32.61
C ALA A 6 -7.54 -9.28 -32.00
N MET A 7 -7.82 -9.25 -30.70
CA MET A 7 -7.72 -8.00 -29.94
C MET A 7 -6.31 -7.45 -30.10
N PRO A 8 -6.13 -6.13 -30.31
CA PRO A 8 -4.80 -5.55 -30.32
C PRO A 8 -4.19 -5.76 -28.93
N VAL A 9 -3.29 -6.74 -28.82
CA VAL A 9 -2.36 -6.84 -27.70
C VAL A 9 -1.45 -5.64 -27.82
N VAL A 10 -1.83 -4.54 -27.17
CA VAL A 10 -0.94 -3.39 -26.99
C VAL A 10 0.28 -3.93 -26.26
N ALA A 11 1.43 -3.94 -26.94
CA ALA A 11 2.68 -4.38 -26.35
C ALA A 11 2.96 -3.50 -25.13
N ALA A 12 2.86 -4.08 -23.94
CA ALA A 12 3.12 -3.38 -22.70
C ALA A 12 4.57 -2.89 -22.71
N SER A 13 4.73 -1.57 -22.82
CA SER A 13 6.04 -0.97 -23.02
C SER A 13 6.64 -0.58 -21.68
N THR A 14 7.91 -0.88 -21.44
CA THR A 14 8.60 -0.47 -20.21
C THR A 14 9.13 0.96 -20.35
N ALA A 15 9.10 1.72 -19.24
CA ALA A 15 9.66 3.06 -19.17
C ALA A 15 10.42 3.26 -17.86
N ARG A 16 11.57 3.94 -17.96
CA ARG A 16 12.46 4.18 -16.82
C ARG A 16 12.19 5.51 -16.16
N LEU A 17 12.15 5.54 -14.82
CA LEU A 17 12.01 6.78 -14.06
C LEU A 17 13.35 7.53 -13.99
N ALA A 18 13.32 8.83 -14.28
CA ALA A 18 14.46 9.73 -14.12
C ALA A 18 14.64 10.16 -12.65
N THR A 19 13.55 10.26 -11.90
CA THR A 19 13.54 10.68 -10.49
C THR A 19 12.62 9.80 -9.66
N THR A 20 12.86 9.75 -8.34
CA THR A 20 11.99 9.04 -7.41
C THR A 20 10.59 9.64 -7.49
N SER A 21 9.61 8.81 -7.79
CA SER A 21 8.25 9.27 -8.09
C SER A 21 7.20 8.52 -7.31
N ASN A 22 6.19 9.28 -6.95
CA ASN A 22 4.95 8.78 -6.40
C ASN A 22 4.12 8.11 -7.50
N LEU A 23 3.59 6.94 -7.20
CA LEU A 23 2.55 6.25 -7.95
C LEU A 23 1.20 6.64 -7.34
N TYR A 24 0.30 7.22 -8.12
CA TYR A 24 -0.97 7.77 -7.67
C TYR A 24 -2.15 6.89 -8.11
N ALA A 25 -3.21 6.82 -7.32
CA ALA A 25 -4.40 6.04 -7.69
C ALA A 25 -5.14 6.65 -8.90
N ARG A 26 -5.00 7.96 -9.10
CA ARG A 26 -5.58 8.75 -10.21
C ARG A 26 -4.52 9.69 -10.80
N PRO A 27 -4.70 10.20 -12.03
CA PRO A 27 -3.76 11.14 -12.66
C PRO A 27 -3.86 12.57 -12.07
N ALA A 28 -3.67 12.68 -10.76
CA ALA A 28 -3.72 13.94 -10.02
C ALA A 28 -2.74 13.90 -8.84
N ARG A 29 -2.00 15.00 -8.60
CA ARG A 29 -1.04 15.07 -7.49
C ARG A 29 -1.69 15.06 -6.10
N ALA A 30 -2.96 15.46 -6.02
CA ALA A 30 -3.76 15.37 -4.80
C ALA A 30 -4.42 13.99 -4.61
N SER A 31 -4.24 13.07 -5.57
CA SER A 31 -4.74 11.71 -5.45
C SER A 31 -3.97 10.95 -4.38
N ASP A 32 -4.62 9.91 -3.85
CA ASP A 32 -3.99 8.89 -3.03
C ASP A 32 -2.72 8.32 -3.64
N LEU A 33 -1.68 8.18 -2.81
CA LEU A 33 -0.40 7.56 -3.16
C LEU A 33 -0.47 6.05 -3.03
N VAL A 34 -0.35 5.32 -4.12
CA VAL A 34 -0.31 3.85 -4.17
C VAL A 34 1.06 3.32 -3.74
N ALA A 35 2.15 3.93 -4.23
CA ALA A 35 3.52 3.50 -3.95
C ALA A 35 4.54 4.63 -4.22
N VAL A 36 5.81 4.37 -3.90
CA VAL A 36 6.94 5.20 -4.32
C VAL A 36 7.87 4.34 -5.16
N ILE A 37 8.18 4.81 -6.36
CA ILE A 37 9.08 4.16 -7.32
C ILE A 37 10.42 4.90 -7.27
N PRO A 38 11.54 4.25 -6.90
CA PRO A 38 12.84 4.90 -6.87
C PRO A 38 13.32 5.31 -8.27
N ALA A 39 14.15 6.37 -8.33
CA ALA A 39 14.80 6.79 -9.57
C ALA A 39 15.61 5.65 -10.20
N GLY A 40 15.63 5.58 -11.53
CA GLY A 40 16.40 4.59 -12.27
C GLY A 40 15.77 3.20 -12.34
N HIS A 41 14.58 2.99 -11.79
CA HIS A 41 13.81 1.76 -11.94
C HIS A 41 12.85 1.82 -13.14
N ASP A 42 12.51 0.65 -13.66
CA ASP A 42 11.57 0.48 -14.77
C ASP A 42 10.16 0.19 -14.27
N ALA A 43 9.18 0.78 -14.95
CA ALA A 43 7.76 0.49 -14.77
C ALA A 43 7.14 0.11 -16.11
N ARG A 44 6.14 -0.76 -16.09
CA ARG A 44 5.43 -1.19 -17.30
C ARG A 44 4.28 -0.24 -17.59
N VAL A 45 4.35 0.50 -18.69
CA VAL A 45 3.32 1.46 -19.13
C VAL A 45 2.15 0.70 -19.75
N LEU A 46 0.96 0.96 -19.21
CA LEU A 46 -0.30 0.39 -19.68
C LEU A 46 -1.16 1.40 -20.43
N GLY A 47 -1.01 2.69 -20.13
CA GLY A 47 -1.82 3.73 -20.74
C GLY A 47 -1.36 5.13 -20.37
N ARG A 48 -2.09 6.13 -20.88
CA ARG A 48 -1.85 7.55 -20.61
C ARG A 48 -3.15 8.33 -20.49
N THR A 49 -3.11 9.52 -19.92
CA THR A 49 -4.22 10.47 -20.06
C THR A 49 -4.30 11.04 -21.48
N GLU A 50 -5.44 11.63 -21.84
CA GLU A 50 -5.65 12.24 -23.16
C GLU A 50 -4.60 13.32 -23.46
N ASP A 51 -4.29 14.16 -22.46
CA ASP A 51 -3.25 15.21 -22.51
C ASP A 51 -1.81 14.67 -22.43
N ALA A 52 -1.64 13.36 -22.25
CA ALA A 52 -0.36 12.67 -22.06
C ALA A 52 0.51 13.23 -20.90
N ALA A 53 -0.08 13.95 -19.95
CA ALA A 53 0.62 14.46 -18.78
C ALA A 53 0.91 13.36 -17.75
N TRP A 54 0.12 12.28 -17.76
CA TRP A 54 0.24 11.15 -16.84
C TRP A 54 0.31 9.83 -17.59
N LEU A 55 1.13 8.92 -17.06
CA LEU A 55 1.23 7.54 -17.53
C LEU A 55 0.72 6.59 -16.47
N ARG A 56 -0.15 5.66 -16.87
CA ARG A 56 -0.58 4.55 -16.03
C ARG A 56 0.46 3.44 -16.15
N VAL A 57 1.00 3.00 -15.02
CA VAL A 57 2.10 2.05 -14.95
C VAL A 57 1.85 0.97 -13.91
N VAL A 58 2.44 -0.19 -14.13
CA VAL A 58 2.58 -1.27 -13.17
C VAL A 58 4.00 -1.29 -12.62
N TYR A 59 4.13 -1.33 -11.29
CA TYR A 59 5.42 -1.36 -10.60
C TYR A 59 5.35 -2.20 -9.31
N PRO A 60 6.26 -3.16 -9.09
CA PRO A 60 7.26 -3.66 -10.04
C PRO A 60 6.62 -4.20 -11.34
N PRO A 61 7.32 -4.26 -12.49
CA PRO A 61 6.72 -4.58 -13.79
C PRO A 61 5.92 -5.90 -13.87
N GLN A 62 6.25 -6.86 -13.01
CA GLN A 62 5.62 -8.17 -12.88
C GLN A 62 4.52 -8.23 -11.81
N SER A 63 4.25 -7.12 -11.14
CA SER A 63 3.23 -6.99 -10.09
C SER A 63 1.83 -6.75 -10.68
N SER A 64 0.82 -6.80 -9.83
CA SER A 64 -0.51 -6.23 -10.09
C SER A 64 -0.64 -4.78 -9.59
N LEU A 65 0.39 -4.24 -8.94
CA LEU A 65 0.39 -2.89 -8.37
C LEU A 65 0.49 -1.83 -9.47
N GLU A 66 -0.62 -1.14 -9.70
CA GLU A 66 -0.82 -0.18 -10.77
C GLU A 66 -1.13 1.21 -10.23
N GLY A 67 -0.73 2.25 -10.97
CA GLY A 67 -1.19 3.61 -10.73
C GLY A 67 -0.64 4.57 -11.76
N TRP A 68 -0.73 5.85 -11.45
CA TRP A 68 -0.43 6.96 -12.33
C TRP A 68 0.83 7.67 -11.89
N VAL A 69 1.73 7.94 -12.82
CA VAL A 69 2.96 8.71 -12.57
C VAL A 69 2.98 9.90 -13.54
N PRO A 70 3.39 11.10 -13.09
CA PRO A 70 3.59 12.22 -13.99
C PRO A 70 4.62 11.85 -15.06
N ARG A 71 4.28 12.06 -16.34
CA ARG A 71 5.17 11.77 -17.46
C ARG A 71 6.52 12.47 -17.32
N ALA A 72 6.52 13.69 -16.77
CA ALA A 72 7.71 14.51 -16.55
C ALA A 72 8.78 13.81 -15.68
N ASN A 73 8.41 12.77 -14.94
CA ASN A 73 9.34 12.07 -14.06
C ASN A 73 10.05 10.88 -14.75
N PHE A 74 9.74 10.59 -16.01
CA PHE A 74 10.39 9.54 -16.80
C PHE A 74 11.57 10.08 -17.62
N VAL A 75 12.50 9.19 -17.95
CA VAL A 75 13.57 9.49 -18.91
C VAL A 75 12.95 9.67 -20.29
N THR A 76 13.01 10.89 -20.84
CA THR A 76 12.34 11.24 -22.10
C THR A 76 12.78 10.36 -23.27
N ALA A 77 14.06 9.98 -23.32
CA ALA A 77 14.62 9.11 -24.36
C ALA A 77 14.18 7.63 -24.24
N GLY A 78 13.64 7.23 -23.08
CA GLY A 78 13.19 5.86 -22.80
C GLY A 78 11.67 5.73 -22.66
N LEU A 79 10.92 6.73 -23.10
CA LEU A 79 9.46 6.66 -23.14
C LEU A 79 8.99 5.91 -24.40
N PRO A 80 7.92 5.10 -24.30
CA PRO A 80 7.29 4.52 -25.48
C PRO A 80 6.71 5.60 -26.39
N ASP A 81 6.48 5.25 -27.66
CA ASP A 81 5.74 6.11 -28.57
C ASP A 81 4.33 6.33 -28.01
N LEU A 82 4.03 7.57 -27.63
CA LEU A 82 2.77 7.90 -26.96
C LEU A 82 1.57 7.88 -27.90
N ALA A 83 1.81 7.93 -29.22
CA ALA A 83 0.77 7.66 -30.19
C ALA A 83 0.31 6.19 -30.13
N SER A 84 1.20 5.27 -29.73
CA SER A 84 0.93 3.84 -29.55
C SER A 84 0.39 3.47 -28.15
N VAL A 85 0.54 4.36 -27.16
CA VAL A 85 0.01 4.15 -25.80
C VAL A 85 -1.46 4.56 -25.75
N PRO A 86 -2.37 3.67 -25.33
CA PRO A 86 -3.81 3.97 -25.30
C PRO A 86 -4.11 5.11 -24.33
N ALA A 87 -4.91 6.06 -24.80
CA ALA A 87 -5.50 7.09 -23.95
C ALA A 87 -6.61 6.45 -23.11
N LEU A 88 -6.42 6.45 -21.79
CA LEU A 88 -7.41 6.03 -20.83
C LEU A 88 -8.17 7.28 -20.38
N ALA A 89 -9.50 7.19 -20.36
CA ALA A 89 -10.32 8.25 -19.80
C ALA A 89 -9.88 8.50 -18.35
N ALA A 90 -9.42 9.72 -18.07
CA ALA A 90 -9.25 10.15 -16.70
C ALA A 90 -10.66 10.15 -16.10
N GLU A 91 -10.94 9.23 -15.19
CA GLU A 91 -12.25 9.18 -14.54
C GLU A 91 -12.40 10.46 -13.69
N VAL A 92 -12.99 11.49 -14.31
CA VAL A 92 -13.34 12.75 -13.67
C VAL A 92 -14.40 12.40 -12.64
N ALA A 93 -14.15 12.78 -11.39
CA ALA A 93 -15.00 12.46 -10.25
C ALA A 93 -16.49 12.62 -10.56
N ALA A 94 -17.20 11.48 -10.65
CA ALA A 94 -18.60 11.43 -10.31
C ALA A 94 -18.67 11.25 -8.80
N SER A 95 -19.07 12.31 -8.10
CA SER A 95 -19.65 12.17 -6.76
C SER A 95 -20.87 11.24 -6.86
N GLY A 96 -20.84 10.13 -6.14
CA GLY A 96 -22.05 9.39 -5.77
C GLY A 96 -22.36 8.11 -6.57
N THR A 97 -22.28 7.01 -5.82
CA THR A 97 -23.27 5.92 -5.79
C THR A 97 -23.11 4.76 -6.80
N SER A 98 -22.75 3.62 -6.20
CA SER A 98 -23.11 2.23 -6.54
C SER A 98 -22.50 1.59 -7.79
N ALA A 99 -21.35 0.96 -7.61
CA ALA A 99 -21.04 -0.34 -8.22
C ALA A 99 -19.82 -1.02 -7.54
N SER A 100 -20.03 -1.82 -6.49
CA SER A 100 -19.24 -3.04 -6.25
C SER A 100 -19.89 -4.03 -5.26
N ALA A 101 -21.22 -4.04 -5.11
CA ALA A 101 -21.89 -4.93 -4.15
C ALA A 101 -21.91 -6.43 -4.58
N ALA A 102 -21.33 -6.80 -5.72
CA ALA A 102 -21.37 -8.18 -6.23
C ALA A 102 -20.03 -8.94 -6.13
N ALA A 103 -18.91 -8.26 -5.88
CA ALA A 103 -17.61 -8.89 -5.63
C ALA A 103 -17.15 -8.79 -4.14
N GLU A 104 -17.84 -7.99 -3.33
CA GLU A 104 -17.56 -7.77 -1.90
C GLU A 104 -18.08 -8.88 -0.96
N ALA A 105 -18.96 -9.78 -1.42
CA ALA A 105 -19.63 -10.73 -0.52
C ALA A 105 -18.71 -11.78 0.12
N ASP A 106 -17.48 -11.94 -0.37
CA ASP A 106 -16.45 -12.85 0.19
C ASP A 106 -15.04 -12.23 0.20
N ALA A 107 -14.97 -10.91 0.10
CA ALA A 107 -13.73 -10.18 0.26
C ALA A 107 -13.50 -9.96 1.77
N LEU A 108 -12.42 -10.53 2.30
CA LEU A 108 -12.02 -10.32 3.69
C LEU A 108 -10.83 -9.35 3.77
N PRO A 109 -10.74 -8.52 4.82
CA PRO A 109 -9.53 -7.78 5.14
C PRO A 109 -8.39 -8.73 5.52
N ASP A 110 -7.17 -8.22 5.54
CA ASP A 110 -5.98 -8.97 5.96
C ASP A 110 -4.99 -8.00 6.61
N LEU A 111 -5.08 -7.82 7.93
CA LEU A 111 -4.30 -6.81 8.61
C LEU A 111 -2.97 -7.40 9.04
N THR A 112 -1.88 -6.83 8.55
CA THR A 112 -0.53 -7.23 8.96
C THR A 112 0.26 -6.06 9.52
N VAL A 113 1.28 -6.37 10.33
CA VAL A 113 2.25 -5.40 10.81
C VAL A 113 3.38 -5.27 9.80
N ALA A 114 3.38 -4.17 9.05
CA ALA A 114 4.37 -3.90 8.01
C ALA A 114 5.71 -3.42 8.59
N SER A 115 5.68 -2.50 9.56
CA SER A 115 6.88 -2.04 10.25
C SER A 115 6.59 -1.63 11.68
N ALA A 116 7.64 -1.54 12.49
CA ALA A 116 7.57 -1.06 13.85
C ALA A 116 8.88 -0.34 14.17
N ASP A 117 8.76 0.91 14.59
CA ASP A 117 9.85 1.85 14.69
C ASP A 117 9.78 2.60 16.04
N VAL A 118 10.92 2.73 16.73
CA VAL A 118 11.00 3.51 17.96
C VAL A 118 11.19 4.98 17.60
N GLN A 119 10.25 5.82 18.02
CA GLN A 119 10.32 7.26 17.79
C GLN A 119 11.38 7.93 18.68
N PRO A 120 11.81 9.17 18.36
CA PRO A 120 12.81 9.90 19.16
C PRO A 120 12.41 10.12 20.63
N ASN A 121 11.12 10.10 20.93
CA ASN A 121 10.59 10.19 22.30
C ASN A 121 10.56 8.83 23.04
N GLY A 122 11.08 7.77 22.43
CA GLY A 122 11.07 6.41 22.98
C GLY A 122 9.79 5.62 22.71
N ASN A 123 8.75 6.22 22.13
CA ASN A 123 7.50 5.53 21.91
C ASN A 123 7.54 4.69 20.63
N LEU A 124 6.98 3.48 20.71
CA LEU A 124 6.82 2.61 19.57
C LEU A 124 5.72 3.12 18.62
N SER A 125 6.05 3.30 17.35
CA SER A 125 5.09 3.44 16.27
C SER A 125 5.02 2.16 15.46
N VAL A 126 3.81 1.67 15.20
CA VAL A 126 3.55 0.47 14.41
C VAL A 126 2.80 0.86 13.16
N ARG A 127 3.27 0.39 12.01
CA ARG A 127 2.58 0.52 10.73
C ARG A 127 1.79 -0.76 10.45
N ILE A 128 0.47 -0.62 10.44
CA ILE A 128 -0.47 -1.68 10.08
C ILE A 128 -0.82 -1.52 8.61
N THR A 129 -0.85 -2.60 7.83
CA THR A 129 -1.25 -2.61 6.41
C THR A 129 -2.38 -3.60 6.21
N ASN A 130 -3.39 -3.22 5.42
CA ASN A 130 -4.41 -4.15 4.98
C ASN A 130 -3.98 -4.77 3.64
N GLU A 131 -3.51 -6.01 3.65
CA GLU A 131 -3.13 -6.76 2.44
C GLU A 131 -4.32 -7.53 1.83
N GLY A 132 -5.51 -7.41 2.44
CA GLY A 132 -6.70 -8.17 2.10
C GLY A 132 -7.46 -7.60 0.93
N ARG A 133 -8.57 -8.26 0.58
CA ARG A 133 -9.39 -7.88 -0.57
C ARG A 133 -10.57 -6.97 -0.22
N ALA A 134 -10.83 -6.77 1.07
CA ALA A 134 -11.81 -5.81 1.56
C ALA A 134 -11.17 -4.75 2.45
N ALA A 135 -11.75 -3.55 2.45
CA ALA A 135 -11.39 -2.52 3.41
C ALA A 135 -11.75 -2.94 4.84
N PHE A 136 -10.97 -2.49 5.81
CA PHE A 136 -11.26 -2.67 7.22
C PHE A 136 -11.72 -1.35 7.84
N ALA A 137 -12.92 -1.36 8.42
CA ALA A 137 -13.44 -0.27 9.23
C ALA A 137 -13.94 -0.86 10.56
N GLY A 138 -13.32 -0.47 11.66
CA GLY A 138 -13.68 -0.99 12.97
C GLY A 138 -12.52 -0.95 13.94
N ARG A 139 -12.64 -1.71 15.01
CA ARG A 139 -11.64 -1.76 16.08
C ARG A 139 -10.83 -3.03 16.00
N VAL A 140 -9.52 -2.89 16.11
CA VAL A 140 -8.59 -4.01 16.13
C VAL A 140 -7.67 -3.91 17.33
N GLY A 141 -7.41 -5.05 17.97
CA GLY A 141 -6.45 -5.11 19.08
C GLY A 141 -5.02 -5.09 18.54
N LEU A 142 -4.12 -4.38 19.22
CA LEU A 142 -2.69 -4.43 18.97
C LEU A 142 -1.99 -4.71 20.29
N GLN A 143 -1.20 -5.78 20.35
CA GLN A 143 -0.43 -6.16 21.51
C GLN A 143 1.06 -6.06 21.20
N VAL A 144 1.82 -5.54 22.16
CA VAL A 144 3.29 -5.50 22.12
C VAL A 144 3.81 -6.29 23.31
N ALA A 145 4.68 -7.26 23.03
CA ALA A 145 5.31 -8.09 24.04
C ALA A 145 6.83 -8.20 23.84
N GLY A 146 7.55 -8.46 24.92
CA GLY A 146 8.97 -8.83 24.89
C GLY A 146 9.19 -10.24 24.34
N ALA A 147 10.45 -10.60 24.10
CA ALA A 147 10.84 -11.93 23.61
C ALA A 147 10.50 -13.08 24.58
N ASP A 148 10.42 -12.77 25.87
CA ASP A 148 10.03 -13.66 26.96
C ASP A 148 8.50 -13.81 27.10
N GLY A 149 7.73 -13.05 26.31
CA GLY A 149 6.28 -13.03 26.36
C GLY A 149 5.70 -12.03 27.37
N GLU A 150 6.52 -11.21 28.04
CA GLU A 150 6.03 -10.13 28.88
C GLU A 150 5.23 -9.13 28.05
N ILE A 151 3.98 -8.85 28.43
CA ILE A 151 3.13 -7.89 27.72
C ILE A 151 3.51 -6.48 28.17
N LEU A 152 4.02 -5.68 27.23
CA LEU A 152 4.44 -4.31 27.46
C LEU A 152 3.32 -3.31 27.19
N GLY A 153 2.36 -3.69 26.34
CA GLY A 153 1.17 -2.88 26.09
C GLY A 153 0.12 -3.59 25.25
N VAL A 154 -1.13 -3.20 25.48
CA VAL A 154 -2.29 -3.58 24.67
C VAL A 154 -3.03 -2.31 24.31
N LEU A 155 -3.31 -2.13 23.03
CA LEU A 155 -4.01 -0.98 22.49
C LEU A 155 -5.20 -1.45 21.65
N GLU A 156 -6.31 -0.72 21.73
CA GLU A 156 -7.40 -0.84 20.77
C GLU A 156 -7.28 0.28 19.74
N VAL A 157 -7.08 -0.09 18.47
CA VAL A 157 -6.96 0.86 17.36
C VAL A 157 -8.33 0.99 16.71
N ASP A 158 -8.90 2.20 16.76
CA ASP A 158 -10.18 2.51 16.10
C ASP A 158 -9.92 3.08 14.70
N LEU A 159 -10.32 2.32 13.68
CA LEU A 159 -10.23 2.67 12.27
C LEU A 159 -11.62 2.95 11.66
N THR A 160 -12.64 3.18 12.50
CA THR A 160 -14.02 3.43 12.05
C THR A 160 -14.13 4.71 11.23
N ASP A 161 -13.57 5.81 11.73
CA ASP A 161 -13.60 7.12 11.06
C ASP A 161 -12.58 7.25 9.92
N ARG A 162 -11.59 6.33 9.89
CA ARG A 162 -10.54 6.28 8.88
C ARG A 162 -10.30 4.84 8.43
N PRO A 163 -11.22 4.27 7.62
CA PRO A 163 -11.11 2.90 7.15
C PRO A 163 -9.79 2.63 6.44
N LEU A 164 -9.20 1.48 6.71
CA LEU A 164 -8.00 1.01 6.06
C LEU A 164 -8.38 0.24 4.80
N ALA A 165 -8.37 0.93 3.65
CA ALA A 165 -8.61 0.28 2.36
C ALA A 165 -7.51 -0.73 2.01
N THR A 166 -7.79 -1.65 1.10
CA THR A 166 -6.83 -2.62 0.56
C THR A 166 -5.53 -1.96 0.10
N GLY A 167 -4.41 -2.56 0.47
CA GLY A 167 -3.05 -2.10 0.20
C GLY A 167 -2.64 -0.82 0.96
N ARG A 168 -3.52 -0.25 1.80
CA ARG A 168 -3.21 0.96 2.57
C ARG A 168 -2.62 0.62 3.92
N SER A 169 -1.85 1.56 4.46
CA SER A 169 -1.28 1.45 5.80
C SER A 169 -1.75 2.58 6.73
N ALA A 170 -1.94 2.24 8.01
CA ALA A 170 -2.13 3.18 9.09
C ALA A 170 -0.92 3.15 10.03
N SER A 171 -0.44 4.31 10.46
CA SER A 171 0.58 4.40 11.50
C SER A 171 -0.08 4.65 12.84
N VAL A 172 0.19 3.79 13.80
CA VAL A 172 -0.37 3.81 15.14
C VAL A 172 0.77 4.10 16.11
N ASN A 173 0.60 5.12 16.95
CA ASN A 173 1.48 5.32 18.10
C ASN A 173 0.92 4.48 19.25
N THR A 174 1.69 3.51 19.72
CA THR A 174 1.18 2.55 20.73
C THR A 174 1.19 3.13 22.14
N GLY A 175 1.93 4.23 22.35
CA GLY A 175 2.23 4.73 23.69
C GLY A 175 3.18 3.85 24.51
N VAL A 176 3.61 2.69 23.97
CA VAL A 176 4.57 1.80 24.63
C VAL A 176 5.97 2.40 24.49
N GLU A 177 6.62 2.63 25.62
CA GLU A 177 7.98 3.15 25.66
C GLU A 177 8.99 1.99 25.55
N VAL A 178 9.86 2.03 24.55
CA VAL A 178 10.90 1.02 24.34
C VAL A 178 12.20 1.49 24.99
N ARG A 179 12.45 1.02 26.21
CA ARG A 179 13.62 1.42 27.01
C ARG A 179 14.86 0.59 26.74
N SER A 180 14.69 -0.70 26.48
CA SER A 180 15.75 -1.65 26.19
C SER A 180 15.73 -2.08 24.72
N SER A 181 16.91 -2.31 24.17
CA SER A 181 17.04 -2.94 22.86
C SER A 181 16.81 -4.44 22.98
N GLY A 182 16.10 -5.04 22.03
CA GLY A 182 15.75 -6.45 22.10
C GLY A 182 14.83 -6.91 20.99
N LEU A 183 14.44 -8.17 21.06
CA LEU A 183 13.41 -8.74 20.20
C LEU A 183 12.04 -8.48 20.83
N PHE A 184 11.12 -7.97 20.03
CA PHE A 184 9.73 -7.70 20.41
C PHE A 184 8.80 -8.47 19.49
N VAL A 185 7.67 -8.88 20.03
CA VAL A 185 6.58 -9.52 19.32
C VAL A 185 5.42 -8.54 19.29
N ILE A 186 4.98 -8.20 18.09
CA ILE A 186 3.83 -7.34 17.86
C ILE A 186 2.77 -8.20 17.21
N GLU A 187 1.60 -8.25 17.83
CA GLU A 187 0.48 -9.07 17.40
C GLU A 187 -0.72 -8.18 17.18
N ILE A 188 -1.28 -8.24 15.97
CA ILE A 188 -2.56 -7.61 15.65
C ILE A 188 -3.68 -8.63 15.79
N ASP A 189 -4.83 -8.16 16.24
CA ASP A 189 -6.04 -8.96 16.45
C ASP A 189 -5.85 -10.29 17.20
N ARG A 190 -5.08 -10.29 18.30
CA ARG A 190 -4.91 -11.49 19.17
C ARG A 190 -6.22 -12.18 19.56
N GLY A 191 -7.31 -11.41 19.67
CA GLY A 191 -8.64 -11.92 20.01
C GLY A 191 -9.39 -12.56 18.84
N ASN A 192 -8.82 -12.55 17.64
CA ASN A 192 -9.43 -12.97 16.39
C ASN A 192 -10.85 -12.40 16.22
N ARG A 193 -11.01 -11.10 16.51
CA ARG A 193 -12.30 -10.39 16.46
C ARG A 193 -12.63 -9.94 15.05
N VAL A 194 -11.62 -9.77 14.21
CA VAL A 194 -11.71 -9.39 12.81
C VAL A 194 -11.64 -10.65 11.98
N LYS A 195 -12.64 -10.86 11.12
CA LYS A 195 -12.61 -11.97 10.17
C LYS A 195 -11.69 -11.61 9.02
N GLU A 196 -10.52 -12.25 8.96
CA GLU A 196 -9.48 -11.96 7.97
C GLU A 196 -9.33 -13.08 6.93
N SER A 197 -8.73 -12.78 5.78
CA SER A 197 -8.36 -13.83 4.80
C SER A 197 -7.20 -14.70 5.28
N SER A 198 -6.38 -14.16 6.18
CA SER A 198 -5.26 -14.85 6.78
C SER A 198 -5.11 -14.38 8.22
N GLU A 199 -4.97 -15.30 9.17
CA GLU A 199 -4.71 -14.98 10.57
C GLU A 199 -3.21 -15.18 10.91
N VAL A 200 -2.42 -15.74 9.99
CA VAL A 200 -1.05 -16.19 10.25
C VAL A 200 -0.01 -15.07 10.14
N ASN A 201 -0.35 -13.98 9.46
CA ASN A 201 0.48 -12.79 9.27
C ASN A 201 0.20 -11.68 10.30
N ASN A 202 -0.60 -12.00 11.31
CA ASN A 202 -0.95 -11.10 12.40
C ASN A 202 0.18 -10.91 13.42
N VAL A 203 1.19 -11.80 13.41
CA VAL A 203 2.31 -11.76 14.34
C VAL A 203 3.59 -11.34 13.62
N ARG A 204 4.20 -10.26 14.09
CA ARG A 204 5.50 -9.80 13.62
C ARG A 204 6.52 -9.78 14.75
N ARG A 205 7.67 -10.40 14.50
CA ARG A 205 8.85 -10.31 15.36
C ARG A 205 9.80 -9.24 14.81
N VAL A 206 10.22 -8.31 15.65
CA VAL A 206 11.05 -7.17 15.25
C VAL A 206 12.12 -6.91 16.29
N LEU A 207 13.34 -6.60 15.83
CA LEU A 207 14.41 -6.11 16.69
C LEU A 207 14.24 -4.59 16.82
N LEU A 208 13.99 -4.12 18.04
CA LEU A 208 13.89 -2.69 18.33
C LEU A 208 15.10 -2.24 19.12
N VAL A 209 15.52 -1.01 18.87
CA VAL A 209 16.59 -0.34 19.63
C VAL A 209 15.92 0.61 20.60
N GLY A 210 16.14 0.40 21.90
CA GLY A 210 15.54 1.24 22.93
C GLY A 210 16.18 2.62 22.99
N ALA A 211 15.38 3.64 23.31
CA ALA A 211 15.86 5.02 23.42
C ALA A 211 16.83 5.24 24.60
N GLY A 212 16.95 4.28 25.53
CA GLY A 212 17.88 4.33 26.66
C GLY A 212 19.34 3.97 26.35
N GLY A 213 19.69 3.69 25.09
CA GLY A 213 20.99 3.13 24.70
C GLY A 213 22.08 4.12 24.30
N ALA A 214 22.35 5.17 25.10
CA ALA A 214 23.64 5.88 25.08
C ALA A 214 23.84 6.73 26.35
N ARG A 215 23.97 6.09 27.52
CA ARG A 215 25.02 6.32 28.54
C ARG A 215 24.67 5.65 29.85
#